data_AF-A0A6I6CAT5-F1
#
_entry.id   AF-A0A6I6CAT5-F1
#
_cell.length_a   1.000
_cell.length_b   1.000
_cell.length_c   1.000
_cell.angle_alpha   90.00
_cell.angle_beta   90.00
_cell.angle_gamma   90.00
#
_symmetry.space_group_name_H-M   'P 1'
#
loop_
_entity.id
_entity.type
_entity.pdbx_description
1 polymer ?
#
loop_
_entity_poly.entity_id
_entity_poly.type
_entity_poly.pdbx_seq_one_letter_code
_entity_poly.pdbx_strand_id
1 'polypeptide(L)'
;MNWFGTNVSWVVIVIILVIVLFIAMFFPWQKLKKLKKEKSDLVNKPKNVIKDSKPEEEPAILSFMGIYNSIGKSEALRMKKLVYVLPKENSCELCQKYENEVLSLEVLDKKYLTMSEAISNGYHHIGCTHVDIDYYPGDTKIDKKIFSNEDQLKKHKVYMELFKLENEIRNLKYDLENKNSESSLQDNLNKKLLEIEEFCKKNSLQRNLEREEPEINELKKFTKYDIN
;
A
#
# COMPACT_ATOMS: atom_id res chain seq x y z
N MET A 1 -2.40 47.90 62.72
CA MET A 1 -3.23 47.05 61.85
C MET A 1 -2.33 46.37 60.84
N ASN A 2 -2.02 45.09 61.05
CA ASN A 2 -1.44 44.16 60.06
C ASN A 2 -1.56 42.75 60.68
N TRP A 3 -2.79 42.23 60.71
CA TRP A 3 -3.14 40.94 61.31
C TRP A 3 -3.88 40.06 60.30
N PHE A 4 -3.43 40.06 59.04
CA PHE A 4 -3.97 39.18 57.98
C PHE A 4 -2.87 38.61 57.06
N GLY A 5 -1.59 38.71 57.45
CA GLY A 5 -0.47 38.51 56.51
C GLY A 5 0.10 37.09 56.37
N THR A 6 -0.21 36.14 57.25
CA THR A 6 0.51 34.84 57.24
C THR A 6 -0.37 33.60 57.26
N ASN A 7 -1.58 33.66 57.82
CA ASN A 7 -2.44 32.47 57.95
C ASN A 7 -3.44 32.27 56.80
N VAL A 8 -3.69 33.28 55.97
CA VAL A 8 -4.65 33.18 54.85
C VAL A 8 -4.02 32.50 53.62
N SER A 9 -2.70 32.59 53.45
CA SER A 9 -2.00 32.06 52.27
C SER A 9 -2.12 30.54 52.12
N TRP A 10 -1.97 29.76 53.20
CA TRP A 10 -1.98 28.29 53.08
C TRP A 10 -3.39 27.73 52.86
N VAL A 11 -4.41 28.35 53.46
CA VAL A 11 -5.81 27.94 53.28
C VAL A 11 -6.25 28.10 51.82
N VAL A 12 -5.84 29.20 51.17
CA VAL A 12 -6.11 29.43 49.75
C VAL A 12 -5.44 28.36 48.88
N ILE A 13 -4.19 27.98 49.19
CA ILE A 13 -3.47 26.92 48.47
C ILE A 13 -4.19 25.57 48.60
N VAL A 14 -4.65 25.22 49.81
CA VAL A 14 -5.40 23.97 50.05
C VAL A 14 -6.72 23.96 49.28
N ILE A 15 -7.46 25.08 49.26
CA ILE A 15 -8.71 25.20 48.49
C ILE A 15 -8.46 25.00 46.99
N ILE A 16 -7.41 25.62 46.45
CA ILE A 16 -7.04 25.44 45.03
C ILE A 16 -6.70 23.98 44.73
N LEU A 17 -5.94 23.32 45.61
CA LEU A 17 -5.60 21.89 45.46
C LEU A 17 -6.85 21.00 45.44
N VAL A 18 -7.80 21.24 46.35
CA VAL A 18 -9.06 20.49 46.40
C VAL A 18 -9.88 20.69 45.12
N ILE A 19 -9.96 21.92 44.59
CA ILE A 19 -10.66 22.22 43.34
C ILE A 19 -10.02 21.48 42.16
N VAL A 20 -8.69 21.49 42.05
CA VAL A 20 -7.97 20.78 40.98
C VAL A 20 -8.22 19.28 41.05
N LEU A 21 -8.23 18.70 42.26
CA LEU A 21 -8.51 17.29 42.49
C LEU A 21 -9.95 16.94 42.10
N PHE A 22 -10.91 17.80 42.43
CA PHE A 22 -12.31 17.61 42.07
C PHE A 22 -12.53 17.66 40.56
N ILE A 23 -11.88 18.61 39.86
CA ILE A 23 -11.91 18.68 38.41
C ILE A 23 -11.25 17.42 37.82
N ALA A 24 -10.09 17.00 38.29
CA ALA A 24 -9.41 15.81 37.77
C ALA A 24 -10.29 14.54 37.88
N MET A 25 -11.05 14.41 38.97
CA MET A 25 -11.87 13.24 39.28
C MET A 25 -13.23 13.25 38.56
N PHE A 26 -13.91 14.40 38.47
CA PHE A 26 -15.25 14.50 37.90
C PHE A 26 -15.28 14.94 36.42
N PHE A 27 -14.16 15.44 35.87
CA PHE A 27 -14.11 15.80 34.46
C PHE A 27 -14.15 14.50 33.61
N PRO A 28 -15.09 14.37 32.66
CA PRO A 28 -15.34 13.12 31.95
C PRO A 28 -14.30 12.86 30.86
N TRP A 29 -13.05 12.59 31.26
CA TRP A 29 -11.91 12.31 30.39
C TRP A 29 -12.20 11.20 29.37
N GLN A 30 -13.05 10.24 29.75
CA GLN A 30 -13.46 9.14 28.87
C GLN A 30 -14.33 9.60 27.67
N LYS A 31 -15.19 10.61 27.84
CA LYS A 31 -16.02 11.15 26.75
C LYS A 31 -15.18 11.92 25.72
N LEU A 32 -14.16 12.64 26.18
CA LEU A 32 -13.21 13.35 25.29
C LEU A 32 -12.36 12.40 24.46
N LYS A 33 -11.98 11.24 25.00
CA LYS A 33 -11.23 10.22 24.23
C LYS A 33 -12.07 9.63 23.09
N LYS A 34 -13.38 9.42 23.29
CA LYS A 34 -14.29 8.90 22.26
C LYS A 34 -14.54 9.92 21.13
N LEU A 35 -14.80 11.18 21.47
CA LEU A 35 -15.01 12.26 20.50
C LEU A 35 -13.81 12.51 19.56
N LYS A 36 -12.58 12.32 20.04
CA LYS A 36 -11.37 12.44 19.20
C LYS A 36 -11.26 11.31 18.16
N LYS A 37 -11.79 10.12 18.47
CA LYS A 37 -11.77 8.96 17.57
C LYS A 37 -12.82 9.08 16.46
N GLU A 38 -14.03 9.53 16.79
CA GLU A 38 -15.10 9.70 15.79
C GLU A 38 -14.77 10.80 14.76
N LYS A 39 -14.09 11.88 15.18
CA LYS A 39 -13.71 12.97 14.27
C LYS A 39 -12.62 12.58 13.27
N SER A 40 -11.74 11.63 13.57
CA SER A 40 -10.75 11.14 12.60
C SER A 40 -11.37 10.27 11.51
N ASP A 41 -12.48 9.60 11.83
CA ASP A 41 -13.09 8.61 10.94
C ASP A 41 -14.11 9.27 9.98
N LEU A 42 -14.78 10.35 10.39
CA LEU A 42 -15.71 11.11 9.53
C LEU A 42 -15.03 11.87 8.37
N VAL A 43 -13.75 12.21 8.51
CA VAL A 43 -13.03 13.03 7.53
C VAL A 43 -12.61 12.22 6.31
N ASN A 44 -12.40 10.90 6.45
CA ASN A 44 -11.89 10.06 5.36
C ASN A 44 -12.97 9.36 4.51
N LYS A 45 -14.26 9.66 4.70
CA LYS A 45 -15.30 9.02 3.91
C LYS A 45 -15.29 9.54 2.46
N PRO A 46 -15.21 8.69 1.43
CA PRO A 46 -15.39 9.14 0.07
C PRO A 46 -16.81 9.69 -0.11
N LYS A 47 -16.94 10.83 -0.81
CA LYS A 47 -18.24 11.23 -1.38
C LYS A 47 -18.62 10.13 -2.38
N ASN A 48 -19.79 9.51 -2.18
CA ASN A 48 -20.30 8.39 -2.97
C ASN A 48 -19.96 8.50 -4.46
N VAL A 49 -19.28 7.46 -4.96
CA VAL A 49 -18.99 7.20 -6.37
C VAL A 49 -20.29 7.09 -7.15
N ILE A 50 -20.49 7.94 -8.16
CA ILE A 50 -21.35 7.65 -9.32
C ILE A 50 -20.71 8.23 -10.61
N LYS A 51 -20.28 7.29 -11.46
CA LYS A 51 -20.22 7.25 -12.94
C LYS A 51 -19.22 8.11 -13.71
N ASP A 52 -18.41 7.39 -14.51
CA ASP A 52 -18.15 7.60 -15.94
C ASP A 52 -18.33 9.04 -16.44
N SER A 53 -17.34 9.87 -16.21
CA SER A 53 -17.10 11.03 -17.07
C SER A 53 -15.61 11.29 -17.15
N LYS A 54 -15.17 11.62 -18.36
CA LYS A 54 -13.81 11.97 -18.82
C LYS A 54 -12.98 12.74 -17.79
N PRO A 55 -11.63 12.72 -17.89
CA PRO A 55 -10.77 13.58 -17.09
C PRO A 55 -11.03 15.04 -17.49
N GLU A 56 -11.97 15.69 -16.81
CA GLU A 56 -12.00 17.14 -16.70
C GLU A 56 -10.96 17.52 -15.65
N GLU A 57 -9.99 18.33 -16.07
CA GLU A 57 -9.02 18.97 -15.20
C GLU A 57 -9.79 19.80 -14.16
N GLU A 58 -9.95 19.28 -12.95
CA GLU A 58 -10.50 20.06 -11.85
C GLU A 58 -9.57 21.25 -11.59
N PRO A 59 -10.08 22.49 -11.61
CA PRO A 59 -9.28 23.63 -11.20
C PRO A 59 -8.92 23.41 -9.74
N ALA A 60 -7.65 23.66 -9.41
CA ALA A 60 -7.10 23.68 -8.05
C ALA A 60 -7.82 24.75 -7.19
N ILE A 61 -9.07 24.52 -6.84
CA ILE A 61 -9.84 25.37 -5.94
C ILE A 61 -9.53 24.86 -4.54
N LEU A 62 -8.53 25.52 -3.97
CA LEU A 62 -8.32 25.78 -2.55
C LEU A 62 -9.41 25.20 -1.62
N SER A 63 -9.14 24.02 -1.06
CA SER A 63 -9.75 23.54 0.20
C SER A 63 -9.26 24.38 1.40
N PHE A 64 -9.43 25.71 1.34
CA PHE A 64 -8.95 26.68 2.33
C PHE A 64 -9.96 26.99 3.43
N MET A 65 -11.05 26.23 3.58
CA MET A 65 -11.88 26.33 4.77
C MET A 65 -11.46 25.27 5.78
N GLY A 66 -10.41 25.60 6.53
CA GLY A 66 -9.99 24.83 7.70
C GLY A 66 -11.12 24.76 8.72
N ILE A 67 -11.39 23.55 9.23
CA ILE A 67 -12.24 23.37 10.40
C ILE A 67 -11.50 23.99 11.59
N TYR A 68 -11.98 25.13 12.07
CA TYR A 68 -11.41 25.79 13.24
C TYR A 68 -11.68 24.94 14.49
N ASN A 69 -10.67 24.24 15.00
CA ASN A 69 -10.69 23.75 16.37
C ASN A 69 -10.66 24.97 17.30
N SER A 70 -11.64 25.09 18.20
CA SER A 70 -11.85 26.24 19.10
C SER A 70 -10.70 26.52 20.10
N ILE A 71 -9.58 25.80 20.00
CA ILE A 71 -8.35 26.02 20.79
C ILE A 71 -7.13 25.86 19.86
N GLY A 72 -6.79 26.95 19.17
CA GLY A 72 -5.39 27.38 18.95
C GLY A 72 -4.46 26.58 18.03
N LYS A 73 -4.90 25.54 17.32
CA LYS A 73 -4.07 24.94 16.25
C LYS A 73 -4.91 24.74 14.99
N SER A 74 -4.76 25.69 14.07
CA SER A 74 -5.17 25.53 12.67
C SER A 74 -4.20 24.57 11.98
N GLU A 75 -4.21 23.30 12.37
CA GLU A 75 -3.74 22.27 11.46
C GLU A 75 -4.85 22.12 10.42
N ALA A 76 -4.63 22.66 9.22
CA ALA A 76 -5.45 22.26 8.08
C ALA A 76 -5.42 20.74 8.06
N LEU A 77 -6.56 20.10 8.28
CA LEU A 77 -6.73 18.65 8.24
C LEU A 77 -6.47 18.21 6.81
N ARG A 78 -5.20 18.06 6.46
CA ARG A 78 -4.77 17.50 5.20
C ARG A 78 -5.23 16.05 5.21
N MET A 79 -6.19 15.74 4.36
CA MET A 79 -6.63 14.39 4.07
C MET A 79 -5.38 13.57 3.70
N LYS A 80 -4.98 12.66 4.58
CA LYS A 80 -3.84 11.79 4.32
C LYS A 80 -4.27 10.77 3.28
N LYS A 81 -3.51 10.66 2.19
CA LYS A 81 -3.71 9.59 1.22
C LYS A 81 -3.04 8.32 1.74
N LEU A 82 -3.83 7.31 2.02
CA LEU A 82 -3.38 6.01 2.50
C LEU A 82 -3.70 4.96 1.45
N VAL A 83 -2.84 3.96 1.34
CA VAL A 83 -3.04 2.80 0.48
C VAL A 83 -2.87 1.52 1.29
N TYR A 84 -3.63 0.50 0.93
CA TYR A 84 -3.52 -0.83 1.50
C TYR A 84 -2.93 -1.78 0.45
N VAL A 85 -1.94 -2.55 0.88
CA VAL A 85 -1.23 -3.49 0.01
C VAL A 85 -1.96 -4.83 0.00
N LEU A 86 -2.54 -5.18 -1.14
CA LEU A 86 -3.25 -6.46 -1.30
C LEU A 86 -2.26 -7.63 -1.27
N PRO A 87 -2.50 -8.68 -0.44
CA PRO A 87 -1.70 -9.88 -0.49
C PRO A 87 -1.87 -10.60 -1.82
N LYS A 88 -0.76 -11.08 -2.39
CA LYS A 88 -0.75 -11.85 -3.64
C LYS A 88 -0.20 -13.25 -3.42
N GLU A 89 -0.65 -14.18 -4.23
CA GLU A 89 -0.34 -15.60 -4.04
C GLU A 89 1.12 -15.95 -4.40
N ASN A 90 1.79 -15.13 -5.22
CA ASN A 90 3.13 -15.39 -5.77
C ASN A 90 4.15 -14.28 -5.42
N SER A 91 3.98 -13.69 -4.25
CA SER A 91 4.80 -12.59 -3.77
C SER A 91 6.22 -13.01 -3.45
N CYS A 92 7.19 -12.17 -3.80
CA CYS A 92 8.59 -12.36 -3.42
C CYS A 92 8.81 -12.04 -1.94
N GLU A 93 9.97 -12.45 -1.42
CA GLU A 93 10.38 -12.22 -0.03
C GLU A 93 10.44 -10.73 0.34
N LEU A 94 10.89 -9.88 -0.60
CA LEU A 94 11.01 -8.44 -0.36
C LEU A 94 9.66 -7.75 -0.18
N CYS A 95 8.62 -8.20 -0.89
CA CYS A 95 7.32 -7.55 -0.86
C CYS A 95 6.36 -8.14 0.17
N GLN A 96 6.53 -9.41 0.56
CA GLN A 96 5.66 -10.10 1.54
C GLN A 96 5.53 -9.36 2.88
N LYS A 97 6.58 -8.66 3.32
CA LYS A 97 6.57 -7.87 4.57
C LYS A 97 5.63 -6.67 4.55
N TYR A 98 5.20 -6.23 3.37
CA TYR A 98 4.29 -5.09 3.21
C TYR A 98 2.86 -5.52 2.94
N GLU A 99 2.60 -6.81 2.74
CA GLU A 99 1.25 -7.30 2.48
C GLU A 99 0.36 -7.21 3.71
N ASN A 100 -0.88 -6.81 3.50
CA ASN A 100 -1.85 -6.50 4.55
C ASN A 100 -1.48 -5.28 5.42
N GLU A 101 -0.49 -4.49 5.01
CA GLU A 101 -0.14 -3.24 5.67
C GLU A 101 -0.81 -2.05 4.98
N VAL A 102 -1.03 -1.01 5.77
CA VAL A 102 -1.48 0.30 5.27
C VAL A 102 -0.28 1.24 5.21
N LEU A 103 0.01 1.72 4.00
CA LEU A 103 1.09 2.64 3.72
C LEU A 103 0.56 4.07 3.55
N SER A 104 1.35 5.05 3.95
CA SER A 104 1.08 6.47 3.71
C SER A 104 1.78 6.95 2.44
N LEU A 105 1.07 7.65 1.56
CA LEU A 105 1.67 8.31 0.40
C LEU A 105 2.34 9.65 0.75
N GLU A 106 2.23 10.10 2.00
CA GLU A 106 2.93 11.28 2.49
C GLU A 106 4.42 10.99 2.70
N VAL A 107 5.27 12.01 2.51
CA VAL A 107 6.74 11.87 2.64
C VAL A 107 7.16 11.55 4.08
N LEU A 108 6.41 12.06 5.05
CA LEU A 108 6.65 11.85 6.47
C LEU A 108 5.33 11.53 7.16
N ASP A 109 5.23 10.34 7.74
CA ASP A 109 4.13 9.96 8.61
C ASP A 109 4.68 9.30 9.88
N LYS A 110 4.13 9.66 11.04
CA LYS A 110 4.52 9.08 12.33
C LYS A 110 3.69 7.85 12.69
N LYS A 111 2.57 7.64 12.01
CA LYS A 111 1.59 6.60 12.35
C LYS A 111 1.69 5.37 11.44
N TYR A 112 1.98 5.59 10.16
CA TYR A 112 2.04 4.53 9.15
C TYR A 112 3.41 4.55 8.50
N LEU A 113 3.86 3.38 8.02
CA LEU A 113 5.02 3.29 7.15
C LEU A 113 4.75 4.09 5.86
N THR A 114 5.71 4.87 5.40
CA THR A 114 5.53 5.62 4.15
C THR A 114 5.81 4.73 2.94
N MET A 115 5.15 5.03 1.82
CA MET A 115 5.42 4.37 0.54
C MET A 115 6.88 4.57 0.12
N SER A 116 7.44 5.75 0.36
CA SER A 116 8.85 6.05 0.09
C SER A 116 9.80 5.13 0.86
N GLU A 117 9.56 4.93 2.16
CA GLU A 117 10.34 3.99 2.97
C GLU A 117 10.16 2.56 2.50
N ALA A 118 8.94 2.12 2.17
CA ALA A 118 8.70 0.78 1.64
C ALA A 118 9.48 0.54 0.33
N ILE A 119 9.41 1.48 -0.61
CA ILE A 119 10.12 1.41 -1.91
C ILE A 119 11.63 1.38 -1.70
N SER A 120 12.18 2.24 -0.82
CA SER A 120 13.62 2.24 -0.50
C SER A 120 14.11 0.90 0.05
N ASN A 121 13.21 0.12 0.65
CA ASN A 121 13.45 -1.19 1.22
C ASN A 121 13.03 -2.35 0.30
N GLY A 122 12.79 -2.06 -0.99
CA GLY A 122 12.56 -3.05 -2.04
C GLY A 122 11.10 -3.31 -2.41
N TYR A 123 10.14 -2.54 -1.89
CA TYR A 123 8.76 -2.60 -2.38
C TYR A 123 8.67 -2.02 -3.81
N HIS A 124 7.73 -2.52 -4.62
CA HIS A 124 7.59 -2.15 -6.05
C HIS A 124 8.88 -2.28 -6.88
N HIS A 125 9.73 -3.27 -6.55
CA HIS A 125 10.87 -3.59 -7.39
C HIS A 125 10.42 -4.06 -8.79
N ILE A 126 11.35 -4.09 -9.74
CA ILE A 126 11.09 -4.58 -11.10
C ILE A 126 10.54 -6.01 -11.03
N GLY A 127 9.36 -6.25 -11.60
CA GLY A 127 8.68 -7.56 -11.54
C GLY A 127 7.78 -7.78 -10.32
N CYS A 128 7.61 -6.79 -9.45
CA CYS A 128 6.61 -6.82 -8.39
C CYS A 128 5.19 -6.91 -8.98
N THR A 129 4.33 -7.73 -8.37
CA THR A 129 2.94 -7.98 -8.81
C THR A 129 1.90 -7.45 -7.81
N HIS A 130 2.35 -6.72 -6.79
CA HIS A 130 1.47 -6.16 -5.76
C HIS A 130 0.57 -5.09 -6.33
N VAL A 131 -0.65 -5.02 -5.77
CA VAL A 131 -1.64 -4.01 -6.11
C VAL A 131 -1.92 -3.22 -4.86
N ASP A 132 -1.76 -1.90 -4.97
CA ASP A 132 -2.11 -0.95 -3.93
C ASP A 132 -3.53 -0.46 -4.18
N ILE A 133 -4.38 -0.54 -3.17
CA ILE A 133 -5.74 0.02 -3.23
C ILE A 133 -5.88 1.17 -2.24
N ASP A 134 -6.69 2.16 -2.59
CA ASP A 134 -6.97 3.28 -1.68
C ASP A 134 -7.57 2.76 -0.36
N TYR A 135 -7.01 3.24 0.75
CA TYR A 135 -7.45 2.87 2.09
C TYR A 135 -8.13 4.04 2.78
N TYR A 136 -9.39 3.84 3.18
CA TYR A 136 -10.19 4.80 3.91
C TYR A 136 -10.41 4.28 5.34
N PRO A 137 -9.81 4.91 6.36
CA PRO A 137 -9.98 4.51 7.75
C PRO A 137 -11.46 4.41 8.15
N GLY A 138 -11.87 3.23 8.60
CA GLY A 138 -13.25 2.95 9.05
C GLY A 138 -14.20 2.45 7.98
N ASP A 139 -13.87 2.64 6.69
CA ASP A 139 -14.71 2.20 5.56
C ASP A 139 -14.10 0.98 4.83
N THR A 140 -12.77 0.98 4.60
CA THR A 140 -12.09 -0.14 3.94
C THR A 140 -12.00 -1.34 4.87
N LYS A 141 -12.53 -2.50 4.44
CA LYS A 141 -12.38 -3.78 5.14
C LYS A 141 -11.09 -4.45 4.71
N ILE A 142 -10.21 -4.70 5.66
CA ILE A 142 -8.97 -5.45 5.44
C ILE A 142 -9.27 -6.92 5.68
N ASP A 143 -9.11 -7.73 4.63
CA ASP A 143 -9.22 -9.17 4.74
C ASP A 143 -8.05 -9.76 5.54
N LYS A 144 -8.28 -10.91 6.15
CA LYS A 144 -7.21 -11.63 6.84
C LYS A 144 -6.24 -12.19 5.81
N LYS A 145 -4.95 -12.21 6.16
CA LYS A 145 -3.92 -12.84 5.35
C LYS A 145 -4.31 -14.29 5.02
N ILE A 146 -4.51 -14.55 3.72
CA ILE A 146 -5.00 -15.83 3.20
C ILE A 146 -3.83 -16.79 2.94
N PHE A 147 -2.68 -16.26 2.54
CA PHE A 147 -1.54 -17.06 2.08
C PHE A 147 -0.44 -17.17 3.14
N SER A 148 0.15 -18.36 3.27
CA SER A 148 1.36 -18.53 4.07
C SER A 148 2.58 -18.00 3.32
N ASN A 149 3.57 -17.45 4.03
CA ASN A 149 4.79 -16.94 3.40
C ASN A 149 5.51 -18.03 2.61
N GLU A 150 5.56 -19.26 3.15
CA GLU A 150 6.22 -20.38 2.49
C GLU A 150 5.56 -20.76 1.17
N ASP A 151 4.22 -20.79 1.12
CA ASP A 151 3.49 -21.13 -0.09
C ASP A 151 3.63 -20.02 -1.14
N GLN A 152 3.63 -18.75 -0.71
CA GLN A 152 3.89 -17.62 -1.59
C GLN A 152 5.27 -17.70 -2.23
N LEU A 153 6.31 -18.02 -1.45
CA LEU A 153 7.67 -18.18 -1.96
C LEU A 153 7.79 -19.36 -2.93
N LYS A 154 7.14 -20.50 -2.64
CA LYS A 154 7.11 -21.64 -3.55
C LYS A 154 6.47 -21.26 -4.89
N LYS A 155 5.32 -20.61 -4.86
CA LYS A 155 4.63 -20.14 -6.07
C LYS A 155 5.44 -19.09 -6.81
N HIS A 156 6.05 -18.15 -6.10
CA HIS A 156 6.94 -17.16 -6.69
C HIS A 156 8.07 -17.81 -7.49
N LYS A 157 8.74 -18.84 -6.93
CA LYS A 157 9.80 -19.58 -7.63
C LYS A 157 9.31 -20.22 -8.92
N VAL A 158 8.13 -20.85 -8.89
CA VAL A 158 7.49 -21.44 -10.07
C VAL A 158 7.24 -20.38 -11.16
N TYR A 159 6.76 -19.19 -10.79
CA TYR A 159 6.59 -18.08 -11.73
C TYR A 159 7.91 -17.54 -12.29
N MET A 160 8.98 -17.53 -11.49
CA MET A 160 10.32 -17.12 -11.96
C MET A 160 10.91 -18.14 -12.93
N GLU A 161 10.68 -19.43 -12.73
CA GLU A 161 11.07 -20.48 -13.69
C GLU A 161 10.32 -20.34 -15.02
N LEU A 162 9.00 -20.09 -14.98
CA LEU A 162 8.23 -19.79 -16.18
C LEU A 162 8.82 -18.58 -16.94
N PHE A 163 9.11 -17.49 -16.23
CA PHE A 163 9.68 -16.30 -16.84
C PHE A 163 11.05 -16.55 -17.49
N LYS A 164 11.88 -17.42 -16.89
CA LYS A 164 13.15 -17.83 -17.49
C LYS A 164 12.94 -18.57 -18.81
N LEU A 165 12.00 -19.51 -18.86
CA LEU A 165 11.67 -20.23 -20.10
C LEU A 165 11.12 -19.29 -21.18
N GLU A 166 10.23 -18.37 -20.82
CA GLU A 166 9.73 -17.33 -21.72
C GLU A 166 10.89 -16.48 -22.30
N ASN A 167 11.86 -16.13 -21.45
CA ASN A 167 13.03 -15.35 -21.86
C ASN A 167 14.00 -16.14 -22.77
N GLU A 168 14.22 -17.42 -22.48
CA GLU A 168 15.04 -18.30 -23.34
C GLU A 168 14.42 -18.45 -24.73
N ILE A 169 13.11 -18.66 -24.80
CA ILE A 169 12.37 -18.73 -26.08
C ILE A 169 12.50 -17.40 -26.83
N ARG A 170 12.32 -16.27 -26.15
CA ARG A 170 12.47 -14.94 -26.75
C ARG A 170 13.85 -14.74 -27.36
N ASN A 171 14.90 -15.10 -26.62
CA ASN A 171 16.28 -14.99 -27.09
C ASN A 171 16.54 -15.87 -28.32
N LEU A 172 16.00 -17.10 -28.34
CA LEU A 172 16.12 -17.99 -29.49
C LEU A 172 15.39 -17.46 -30.73
N LYS A 173 14.17 -16.90 -30.56
CA LYS A 173 13.46 -16.22 -31.65
C LYS A 173 14.26 -15.03 -32.20
N TYR A 174 14.79 -14.19 -31.31
CA TYR A 174 15.64 -13.06 -31.70
C TYR A 174 16.89 -13.52 -32.48
N ASP A 175 17.57 -14.57 -32.01
CA ASP A 175 18.75 -15.10 -32.69
C ASP A 175 18.42 -15.66 -34.07
N LEU A 176 17.28 -16.34 -34.25
CA LEU A 176 16.82 -16.85 -35.54
C LEU A 176 16.50 -15.73 -36.55
N GLU A 177 15.96 -14.61 -36.07
CA GLU A 177 15.66 -13.44 -36.91
C GLU A 177 16.93 -12.72 -37.37
N ASN A 178 17.98 -12.70 -36.54
CA ASN A 178 19.19 -11.90 -36.78
C ASN A 178 20.39 -12.68 -37.34
N LYS A 179 20.51 -13.97 -37.03
CA LYS A 179 21.57 -14.86 -37.52
C LYS A 179 20.92 -15.81 -38.49
N ASN A 180 21.18 -15.64 -39.80
CA ASN A 180 20.68 -16.49 -40.88
C ASN A 180 20.52 -17.96 -40.43
N SER A 181 19.26 -18.30 -40.13
CA SER A 181 18.74 -19.51 -39.49
C SER A 181 19.63 -20.76 -39.60
N GLU A 182 20.37 -21.07 -38.53
CA GLU A 182 20.99 -22.39 -38.36
C GLU A 182 19.93 -23.42 -37.93
N SER A 183 19.92 -24.60 -38.56
CA SER A 183 18.98 -25.69 -38.20
C SER A 183 19.05 -26.06 -36.71
N SER A 184 20.22 -25.94 -36.09
CA SER A 184 20.47 -26.16 -34.66
C SER A 184 19.65 -25.24 -33.75
N LEU A 185 19.47 -23.97 -34.12
CA LEU A 185 18.70 -22.99 -33.35
C LEU A 185 17.21 -23.29 -33.41
N GLN A 186 16.71 -23.70 -34.58
CA GLN A 186 15.31 -24.09 -34.76
C GLN A 186 14.97 -25.32 -33.91
N ASP A 187 15.85 -26.32 -33.87
CA ASP A 187 15.68 -27.52 -33.04
C ASP A 187 15.67 -27.18 -31.54
N ASN A 188 16.54 -26.26 -31.11
CA ASN A 188 16.57 -25.80 -29.73
C ASN A 188 15.31 -25.02 -29.34
N LEU A 189 14.81 -24.17 -30.25
CA LEU A 189 13.53 -23.47 -30.05
C LEU A 189 12.39 -24.46 -29.88
N ASN A 190 12.26 -25.44 -30.77
CA ASN A 190 11.21 -26.46 -30.70
C ASN A 190 11.26 -27.26 -29.38
N LYS A 191 12.46 -27.60 -28.89
CA LYS A 191 12.63 -28.25 -27.58
C LYS A 191 12.13 -27.37 -26.44
N LYS A 192 12.48 -26.08 -26.45
CA LYS A 192 12.07 -25.11 -25.43
C LYS A 192 10.57 -24.84 -25.44
N LEU A 193 9.95 -24.83 -26.63
CA LEU A 193 8.50 -24.73 -26.79
C LEU A 193 7.76 -25.93 -26.15
N LEU A 194 8.29 -27.15 -26.31
CA LEU A 194 7.74 -28.32 -25.62
C LEU A 194 7.97 -28.26 -24.10
N GLU A 195 9.17 -27.85 -23.67
CA GLU A 195 9.52 -27.72 -22.25
C GLU A 195 8.59 -26.75 -21.51
N ILE A 196 8.30 -25.57 -22.09
CA ILE A 196 7.39 -24.60 -21.46
C ILE A 196 5.95 -25.11 -21.42
N GLU A 197 5.49 -25.87 -22.42
CA GLU A 197 4.15 -26.46 -22.43
C GLU A 197 4.00 -27.51 -21.35
N GLU A 198 4.98 -28.42 -21.22
CA GLU A 198 5.02 -29.42 -20.15
C GLU A 198 5.10 -28.75 -18.77
N PHE A 199 5.92 -27.70 -18.62
CA PHE A 199 6.03 -26.94 -17.38
C PHE A 199 4.72 -26.27 -16.98
N CYS A 200 4.03 -25.63 -17.94
CA CYS A 200 2.73 -24.99 -17.72
C CYS A 200 1.67 -26.02 -17.33
N LYS A 201 1.62 -27.17 -18.01
CA LYS A 201 0.68 -28.25 -17.71
C LYS A 201 0.91 -28.84 -16.32
N LYS A 202 2.18 -29.06 -15.93
CA LYS A 202 2.56 -29.60 -14.62
C LYS A 202 2.16 -28.66 -13.47
N ASN A 203 2.30 -27.35 -13.68
CA ASN A 203 2.05 -26.35 -12.64
C ASN A 203 0.69 -25.64 -12.75
N SER A 204 -0.18 -26.06 -13.70
CA SER A 204 -1.47 -25.42 -13.99
C SER A 204 -1.36 -23.91 -14.25
N LEU A 205 -0.33 -23.51 -15.00
CA LEU A 205 -0.07 -22.11 -15.35
C LEU A 205 -0.55 -21.78 -16.76
N GLN A 206 -0.92 -20.52 -16.97
CA GLN A 206 -1.14 -19.98 -18.29
C GLN A 206 0.13 -19.31 -18.82
N ARG A 207 0.60 -19.83 -19.95
CA ARG A 207 1.71 -19.30 -20.76
C ARG A 207 1.34 -17.94 -21.34
N ASN A 208 2.28 -16.99 -21.35
CA ASN A 208 2.09 -15.70 -21.98
C ASN A 208 2.94 -15.58 -23.26
N LEU A 209 2.30 -15.79 -24.41
CA LEU A 209 2.98 -15.75 -25.72
C LEU A 209 3.55 -14.36 -26.05
N GLU A 210 2.91 -13.28 -25.61
CA GLU A 210 3.39 -11.92 -25.88
C GLU A 210 4.77 -11.68 -25.28
N ARG A 211 5.05 -12.30 -24.12
CA ARG A 211 6.35 -12.19 -23.48
C ARG A 211 7.44 -12.93 -24.23
N GLU A 212 7.12 -13.80 -25.16
CA GLU A 212 8.13 -14.50 -25.94
C GLU A 212 8.51 -13.73 -27.20
N GLU A 213 7.84 -12.62 -27.50
CA GLU A 213 8.14 -11.82 -28.67
C GLU A 213 9.44 -11.03 -28.49
N PRO A 214 10.38 -11.06 -29.45
CA PRO A 214 11.66 -10.36 -29.36
C PRO A 214 11.53 -8.85 -29.11
N GLU A 215 10.53 -8.21 -29.74
CA GLU A 215 10.33 -6.75 -29.72
C GLU A 215 9.49 -6.25 -28.53
N ILE A 216 9.22 -7.09 -27.52
CA ILE A 216 8.43 -6.67 -26.36
C ILE A 216 9.13 -5.55 -25.56
N ASN A 217 8.37 -4.49 -25.27
CA ASN A 217 8.82 -3.40 -24.40
C ASN A 217 9.21 -3.93 -23.00
N GLU A 218 10.35 -3.48 -22.46
CA GLU A 218 10.86 -3.88 -21.15
C GLU A 218 9.81 -3.79 -20.02
N LEU A 219 9.00 -2.73 -19.98
CA LEU A 219 7.95 -2.59 -18.98
C LEU A 219 6.88 -3.67 -19.14
N LYS A 220 6.54 -4.00 -20.39
CA LYS A 220 5.54 -5.03 -20.72
C LYS A 220 6.00 -6.45 -20.38
N LYS A 221 7.32 -6.69 -20.32
CA LYS A 221 7.88 -8.00 -19.93
C LYS A 221 7.46 -8.39 -18.52
N PHE A 222 7.36 -7.42 -17.62
CA PHE A 222 7.13 -7.66 -16.20
C PHE A 222 5.68 -7.49 -15.77
N THR A 223 4.87 -6.76 -16.53
CA THR A 223 3.42 -6.67 -16.30
C THR A 223 2.72 -7.98 -16.69
N LYS A 224 1.79 -8.47 -15.86
CA LYS A 224 0.83 -9.52 -16.26
C LYS A 224 -0.59 -9.00 -16.04
N TYR A 225 -1.49 -9.44 -16.93
CA TYR A 225 -2.92 -9.16 -16.98
C TYR A 225 -3.60 -9.19 -15.61
N ASP A 226 -4.52 -8.24 -15.41
CA ASP A 226 -5.58 -8.32 -14.41
C ASP A 226 -6.20 -9.72 -14.49
N ILE A 227 -6.09 -10.46 -13.39
CA ILE A 227 -6.83 -11.70 -13.21
C ILE A 227 -8.28 -11.24 -13.01
N ASN A 228 -9.13 -11.46 -14.00
CA ASN A 228 -10.59 -11.38 -13.84
C ASN A 228 -11.05 -12.26 -12.68
#